data_AF-A0A9X4XCZ4-F1
#
_entry.id   AF-A0A9X4XCZ4-F1
#
_cell.length_a   1.000
_cell.length_b   1.000
_cell.length_c   1.000
_cell.angle_alpha   90.00
_cell.angle_beta   90.00
_cell.angle_gamma   90.00
#
_symmetry.space_group_name_H-M   'P 1'
#
loop_
_entity.id
_entity.type
_entity.pdbx_description
1 polymer ?
#
loop_
_entity_poly.entity_id
_entity_poly.type
_entity_poly.pdbx_seq_one_letter_code
_entity_poly.pdbx_strand_id
1 'polypeptide(L)'
;MFGGANISGSSALSGSTDAANNGGEKATQNNPCGGQSSATGDSDGNIVNVAKSLIGYFHYAQVHGTSLIGSVENPDKNGQTDCSGFVWLALTKAGYKTPENMQWFTMPMEQDAKSGHKWFKEVSSSEAGPGDVVIVNTGGGEGSAGHTAILEERWKGDNTKIIQMGGISGSAGVNESTFKASFLSLLSSGKPVFARPIKK
;
A
#
# COMPACT_ATOMS: atom_id res chain seq x y z
N MET A 1 -64.87 -13.84 -22.68
CA MET A 1 -65.50 -14.55 -21.56
C MET A 1 -65.19 -16.05 -21.68
N PHE A 2 -64.01 -16.45 -21.19
CA PHE A 2 -63.46 -17.80 -20.96
C PHE A 2 -62.22 -17.58 -20.06
N GLY A 3 -61.73 -18.46 -19.17
CA GLY A 3 -62.28 -19.68 -18.55
C GLY A 3 -61.90 -19.69 -17.05
N GLY A 4 -61.66 -20.79 -16.33
CA GLY A 4 -61.71 -22.21 -16.69
C GLY A 4 -61.06 -23.20 -15.69
N ALA A 5 -60.96 -22.85 -14.39
CA ALA A 5 -60.73 -23.73 -13.21
C ALA A 5 -59.38 -24.48 -12.91
N ASN A 6 -59.04 -24.43 -11.60
CA ASN A 6 -58.49 -25.47 -10.69
C ASN A 6 -56.98 -25.85 -10.55
N ILE A 7 -56.49 -25.71 -9.30
CA ILE A 7 -55.68 -26.64 -8.45
C ILE A 7 -54.26 -27.04 -8.98
N SER A 8 -53.15 -27.14 -8.23
CA SER A 8 -52.80 -27.25 -6.79
C SER A 8 -51.54 -26.37 -6.48
N GLY A 9 -50.95 -26.23 -5.30
CA GLY A 9 -51.15 -26.83 -3.97
C GLY A 9 -49.83 -27.29 -3.33
N SER A 10 -49.19 -26.44 -2.52
CA SER A 10 -48.12 -26.73 -1.53
C SER A 10 -47.90 -25.44 -0.72
N SER A 11 -48.70 -25.17 0.33
CA SER A 11 -48.48 -25.65 1.71
C SER A 11 -47.05 -25.32 2.18
N ALA A 12 -46.87 -24.17 2.86
CA ALA A 12 -46.77 -24.08 4.33
C ALA A 12 -45.29 -24.14 4.80
N LEU A 13 -44.86 -23.56 5.92
CA LEU A 13 -45.53 -23.22 7.18
C LEU A 13 -44.76 -22.08 7.89
N SER A 14 -45.43 -21.30 8.76
CA SER A 14 -44.95 -20.43 9.87
C SER A 14 -43.53 -19.81 9.89
N GLY A 15 -43.33 -18.58 10.37
CA GLY A 15 -44.28 -17.66 10.99
C GLY A 15 -43.64 -16.79 12.09
N SER A 16 -43.73 -15.47 11.90
CA SER A 16 -43.91 -14.40 12.89
C SER A 16 -43.19 -14.40 14.25
N THR A 17 -42.48 -13.30 14.52
CA THR A 17 -42.80 -12.41 15.67
C THR A 17 -42.62 -10.95 15.27
N ASP A 18 -43.70 -10.17 15.27
CA ASP A 18 -43.68 -8.72 15.00
C ASP A 18 -43.54 -7.87 16.28
N ALA A 19 -42.64 -6.88 16.18
CA ALA A 19 -42.67 -5.51 16.69
C ALA A 19 -43.30 -5.08 18.04
N ALA A 20 -42.58 -4.12 18.66
CA ALA A 20 -43.04 -2.98 19.47
C ALA A 20 -43.47 -3.19 20.95
N ASN A 21 -43.21 -2.26 21.88
CA ASN A 21 -42.32 -1.07 21.94
C ASN A 21 -42.33 -0.51 23.39
N ASN A 22 -41.17 -0.11 23.96
CA ASN A 22 -40.97 1.21 24.61
C ASN A 22 -39.63 1.36 25.38
N GLY A 23 -38.91 2.44 25.07
CA GLY A 23 -38.21 3.30 26.02
C GLY A 23 -37.07 2.73 26.89
N GLY A 24 -35.82 2.98 26.50
CA GLY A 24 -34.66 2.73 27.36
C GLY A 24 -33.31 2.85 26.63
N GLU A 25 -32.81 4.08 26.48
CA GLU A 25 -31.57 4.35 25.75
C GLU A 25 -30.33 3.81 26.48
N LYS A 26 -29.57 2.92 25.82
CA LYS A 26 -28.12 2.76 26.04
C LYS A 26 -27.44 2.44 24.72
N ALA A 27 -26.60 3.36 24.26
CA ALA A 27 -25.87 3.21 23.01
C ALA A 27 -24.75 2.16 23.15
N THR A 28 -24.96 0.99 22.55
CA THR A 28 -23.87 0.03 22.29
C THR A 28 -23.04 0.57 21.13
N GLN A 29 -21.75 0.84 21.37
CA GLN A 29 -20.84 1.28 20.31
C GLN A 29 -20.54 0.15 19.34
N ASN A 30 -21.07 0.25 18.12
CA ASN A 30 -20.65 -0.60 17.01
C ASN A 30 -19.26 -0.14 16.54
N ASN A 31 -18.21 -0.90 16.87
CA ASN A 31 -16.88 -0.72 16.33
C ASN A 31 -16.65 -1.70 15.16
N PRO A 32 -16.70 -1.26 13.89
CA PRO A 32 -16.72 -2.15 12.72
C PRO A 32 -15.31 -2.55 12.24
N CYS A 33 -14.41 -2.86 13.17
CA CYS A 33 -13.02 -3.26 12.86
C CYS A 33 -12.63 -4.51 13.67
N GLY A 34 -12.99 -5.69 13.13
CA GLY A 34 -12.74 -6.99 13.73
C GLY A 34 -12.79 -8.13 12.70
N GLY A 35 -12.07 -7.98 11.57
CA GLY A 35 -11.96 -9.01 10.55
C GLY A 35 -10.78 -9.94 10.81
N GLN A 36 -11.05 -11.24 11.01
CA GLN A 36 -10.01 -12.26 11.19
C GLN A 36 -9.05 -12.35 9.99
N SER A 37 -7.75 -12.20 10.25
CA SER A 37 -6.70 -12.42 9.25
C SER A 37 -6.44 -13.91 9.03
N SER A 38 -7.07 -14.49 8.00
CA SER A 38 -6.74 -15.83 7.51
C SER A 38 -5.53 -15.75 6.57
N ALA A 39 -4.41 -16.35 6.97
CA ALA A 39 -3.13 -16.15 6.32
C ALA A 39 -3.01 -16.77 4.91
N THR A 40 -3.38 -16.04 3.86
CA THR A 40 -2.89 -16.23 2.49
C THR A 40 -2.95 -14.93 1.68
N GLY A 41 -1.81 -14.26 1.46
CA GLY A 41 -1.67 -13.24 0.40
C GLY A 41 -2.47 -11.94 0.56
N ASP A 42 -2.78 -11.52 1.79
CA ASP A 42 -3.53 -10.29 2.06
C ASP A 42 -2.77 -9.04 1.59
N SER A 43 -3.45 -8.24 0.78
CA SER A 43 -3.04 -6.91 0.37
C SER A 43 -3.17 -5.96 1.57
N ASP A 44 -2.05 -5.43 2.08
CA ASP A 44 -2.10 -4.66 3.33
C ASP A 44 -2.49 -3.21 3.09
N GLY A 45 -3.80 -2.97 3.21
CA GLY A 45 -4.40 -1.64 3.08
C GLY A 45 -3.85 -0.61 4.08
N ASN A 46 -3.22 -1.02 5.19
CA ASN A 46 -2.61 -0.07 6.13
C ASN A 46 -1.41 0.65 5.51
N ILE A 47 -0.55 -0.07 4.76
CA ILE A 47 0.57 0.57 4.04
C ILE A 47 0.04 1.60 3.04
N VAL A 48 -0.96 1.24 2.24
CA VAL A 48 -1.53 2.13 1.22
C VAL A 48 -2.23 3.33 1.86
N ASN A 49 -2.96 3.13 2.95
CA ASN A 49 -3.61 4.24 3.69
C ASN A 49 -2.57 5.20 4.28
N VAL A 50 -1.50 4.69 4.89
CA VAL A 50 -0.39 5.50 5.39
C VAL A 50 0.29 6.26 4.25
N ALA A 51 0.61 5.58 3.14
CA ALA A 51 1.23 6.20 1.97
C ALA A 51 0.35 7.32 1.37
N LYS A 52 -0.97 7.10 1.27
CA LYS A 52 -1.93 8.13 0.82
C LYS A 52 -2.02 9.31 1.79
N SER A 53 -1.92 9.07 3.10
CA SER A 53 -1.92 10.15 4.11
C SER A 53 -0.72 11.10 3.99
N LEU A 54 0.36 10.66 3.32
CA LEU A 54 1.56 11.43 3.05
C LEU A 54 1.53 12.18 1.70
N ILE A 55 0.46 12.09 0.89
CA ILE A 55 0.39 12.80 -0.40
C ILE A 55 0.55 14.32 -0.19
N GLY A 56 1.43 14.93 -0.99
CA GLY A 56 1.82 16.34 -0.87
C GLY A 56 2.71 16.66 0.32
N TYR A 57 3.30 15.65 0.99
CA TYR A 57 4.40 15.84 1.95
C TYR A 57 5.75 15.80 1.23
N PHE A 58 6.68 16.53 1.84
CA PHE A 58 8.11 16.60 1.58
C PHE A 58 8.53 17.32 0.29
N HIS A 59 9.75 17.83 0.31
CA HIS A 59 10.50 18.18 -0.89
C HIS A 59 11.46 17.02 -1.24
N TYR A 60 11.58 16.70 -2.52
CA TYR A 60 12.48 15.63 -2.95
C TYR A 60 13.94 16.08 -2.87
N ALA A 61 14.73 15.38 -2.07
CA ALA A 61 16.17 15.54 -1.96
C ALA A 61 16.82 14.19 -1.67
N GLN A 62 18.01 13.92 -2.22
CA GLN A 62 18.75 12.67 -1.99
C GLN A 62 19.42 12.70 -0.61
N VAL A 63 18.58 12.63 0.43
CA VAL A 63 18.97 12.74 1.84
C VAL A 63 18.17 11.75 2.68
N HIS A 64 18.82 11.20 3.71
CA HIS A 64 18.23 10.26 4.66
C HIS A 64 18.45 10.73 6.09
N GLY A 65 17.53 10.34 6.96
CA GLY A 65 17.58 10.63 8.39
C GLY A 65 16.21 11.02 8.92
N THR A 66 15.82 10.42 10.04
CA THR A 66 14.53 10.71 10.70
C THR A 66 14.34 12.18 11.07
N SER A 67 15.43 12.89 11.39
CA SER A 67 15.42 14.33 11.67
C SER A 67 15.07 15.22 10.46
N LEU A 68 15.20 14.72 9.23
CA LEU A 68 14.89 15.48 8.01
C LEU A 68 13.41 15.42 7.62
N ILE A 69 12.68 14.44 8.15
CA ILE A 69 11.23 14.26 7.96
C ILE A 69 10.41 14.66 9.20
N GLY A 70 11.03 15.28 10.22
CA GLY A 70 10.41 15.52 11.52
C GLY A 70 10.46 14.28 12.43
N SER A 71 9.47 13.40 12.32
CA SER A 71 9.41 12.12 13.08
C SER A 71 8.51 11.10 12.39
N VAL A 72 8.53 9.84 12.83
CA VAL A 72 7.64 8.79 12.30
C VAL A 72 6.18 9.06 12.73
N GLU A 73 6.00 9.49 13.97
CA GLU A 73 4.71 9.77 14.60
C GLU A 73 4.08 11.03 13.99
N ASN A 74 4.87 12.10 13.89
CA ASN A 74 4.50 13.40 13.37
C ASN A 74 5.48 13.83 12.26
N PRO A 75 5.25 13.44 10.99
CA PRO A 75 6.07 13.86 9.88
C PRO A 75 5.88 15.34 9.56
N ASP A 76 6.96 16.06 9.26
CA ASP A 76 6.89 17.44 8.77
C ASP A 76 6.54 17.45 7.28
N LYS A 77 5.42 18.10 6.93
CA LYS A 77 4.99 18.27 5.54
C LYS A 77 6.01 18.99 4.66
N ASN A 78 6.87 19.84 5.24
CA ASN A 78 7.93 20.56 4.53
C ASN A 78 9.32 19.92 4.69
N GLY A 79 9.39 18.72 5.28
CA GLY A 79 10.63 17.97 5.43
C GLY A 79 11.24 17.53 4.09
N GLN A 80 12.37 16.83 4.16
CA GLN A 80 13.13 16.38 2.99
C GLN A 80 13.48 14.90 3.08
N THR A 81 13.31 14.19 1.96
CA THR A 81 13.64 12.78 1.79
C THR A 81 13.66 12.44 0.30
N ASP A 82 14.18 11.26 -0.05
CA ASP A 82 14.03 10.66 -1.38
C ASP A 82 12.91 9.59 -1.43
N CYS A 83 12.83 8.89 -2.57
CA CYS A 83 11.88 7.81 -2.80
C CYS A 83 11.98 6.66 -1.77
N SER A 84 13.20 6.29 -1.37
CA SER A 84 13.47 5.19 -0.45
C SER A 84 13.22 5.56 1.02
N GLY A 85 13.46 6.82 1.41
CA GLY A 85 13.09 7.35 2.72
C GLY A 85 11.58 7.60 2.87
N PHE A 86 10.86 7.91 1.78
CA PHE A 86 9.40 7.87 1.77
C PHE A 86 8.86 6.46 2.01
N VAL A 87 9.37 5.46 1.26
CA VAL A 87 8.99 4.04 1.49
C VAL A 87 9.33 3.62 2.92
N TRP A 88 10.50 4.02 3.44
CA TRP A 88 10.89 3.77 4.83
C TRP A 88 9.86 4.32 5.83
N LEU A 89 9.45 5.58 5.68
CA LEU A 89 8.49 6.20 6.59
C LEU A 89 7.13 5.50 6.52
N ALA A 90 6.61 5.25 5.32
CA ALA A 90 5.32 4.62 5.13
C ALA A 90 5.28 3.20 5.75
N LEU A 91 6.32 2.39 5.53
CA LEU A 91 6.44 1.06 6.12
C LEU A 91 6.61 1.11 7.65
N THR A 92 7.49 2.00 8.16
CA THR A 92 7.74 2.11 9.59
C THR A 92 6.48 2.53 10.35
N LYS A 93 5.74 3.51 9.82
CA LYS A 93 4.48 4.02 10.37
C LYS A 93 3.32 3.03 10.21
N ALA A 94 3.36 2.16 9.20
CA ALA A 94 2.41 1.04 9.03
C ALA A 94 2.74 -0.21 9.89
N GLY A 95 3.84 -0.20 10.67
CA GLY A 95 4.20 -1.28 11.59
C GLY A 95 5.14 -2.37 11.02
N TYR A 96 5.86 -2.07 9.94
CA TYR A 96 6.74 -3.03 9.25
C TYR A 96 8.20 -2.91 9.63
N LYS A 97 8.96 -3.98 9.42
CA LYS A 97 10.41 -4.02 9.62
C LYS A 97 11.09 -3.12 8.59
N THR A 98 11.92 -2.22 9.09
CA THR A 98 12.74 -1.29 8.34
C THR A 98 14.11 -1.17 9.05
N PRO A 99 15.18 -0.75 8.36
CA PRO A 99 16.45 -0.46 9.02
C PRO A 99 16.32 0.73 9.97
N GLU A 100 17.22 0.85 10.94
CA GLU A 100 17.26 2.05 11.78
C GLU A 100 17.62 3.29 10.93
N ASN A 101 17.07 4.45 11.32
CA ASN A 101 17.35 5.77 10.75
C ASN A 101 17.52 5.83 9.21
N MET A 102 16.65 5.16 8.46
CA MET A 102 16.68 5.13 6.98
C MET A 102 18.02 4.66 6.38
N GLN A 103 18.74 3.70 6.99
CA GLN A 103 20.01 3.16 6.46
C GLN A 103 19.88 2.31 5.17
N TRP A 104 18.89 2.59 4.31
CA TRP A 104 18.75 1.96 3.00
C TRP A 104 18.54 2.99 1.88
N PHE A 105 18.67 2.51 0.66
CA PHE A 105 18.27 3.16 -0.58
C PHE A 105 17.91 2.05 -1.59
N THR A 106 17.60 2.39 -2.84
CA THR A 106 17.06 1.42 -3.81
C THR A 106 17.90 0.13 -3.95
N MET A 107 19.24 0.21 -3.96
CA MET A 107 20.10 -0.97 -4.11
C MET A 107 19.99 -1.94 -2.91
N PRO A 108 20.25 -1.54 -1.64
CA PRO A 108 20.12 -2.47 -0.51
C PRO A 108 18.66 -2.93 -0.28
N MET A 109 17.64 -2.15 -0.69
CA MET A 109 16.26 -2.64 -0.70
C MET A 109 16.07 -3.79 -1.70
N GLU A 110 16.63 -3.67 -2.92
CA GLU A 110 16.61 -4.73 -3.94
C GLU A 110 17.34 -5.99 -3.46
N GLN A 111 18.53 -5.82 -2.86
CA GLN A 111 19.35 -6.91 -2.33
C GLN A 111 18.66 -7.62 -1.16
N ASP A 112 18.02 -6.88 -0.25
CA ASP A 112 17.29 -7.49 0.86
C ASP A 112 16.06 -8.27 0.36
N ALA A 113 15.31 -7.74 -0.61
CA ALA A 113 14.20 -8.46 -1.21
C ALA A 113 14.64 -9.79 -1.84
N LYS A 114 15.78 -9.79 -2.56
CA LYS A 114 16.31 -10.96 -3.29
C LYS A 114 17.02 -12.00 -2.43
N SER A 115 17.68 -11.61 -1.34
CA SER A 115 18.49 -12.55 -0.55
C SER A 115 18.66 -12.21 0.94
N GLY A 116 18.65 -10.94 1.34
CA GLY A 116 18.88 -10.55 2.74
C GLY A 116 17.72 -10.92 3.66
N HIS A 117 16.50 -10.76 3.17
CA HIS A 117 15.22 -11.07 3.80
C HIS A 117 15.00 -10.54 5.23
N LYS A 118 15.62 -9.40 5.57
CA LYS A 118 15.48 -8.74 6.89
C LYS A 118 14.23 -7.88 6.97
N TRP A 119 13.87 -7.24 5.86
CA TRP A 119 12.80 -6.26 5.75
C TRP A 119 11.81 -6.60 4.62
N PHE A 120 12.27 -7.27 3.57
CA PHE A 120 11.49 -7.63 2.39
C PHE A 120 11.58 -9.11 2.01
N LYS A 121 10.59 -9.61 1.28
CA LYS A 121 10.70 -10.84 0.49
C LYS A 121 10.33 -10.53 -0.96
N GLU A 122 11.15 -10.96 -1.91
CA GLU A 122 10.76 -10.91 -3.32
C GLU A 122 9.50 -11.76 -3.54
N VAL A 123 8.56 -11.23 -4.34
CA VAL A 123 7.32 -11.90 -4.76
C VAL A 123 7.20 -11.85 -6.27
N SER A 124 6.47 -12.82 -6.85
CA SER A 124 6.24 -12.80 -8.30
C SER A 124 5.37 -11.61 -8.71
N SER A 125 5.50 -11.17 -9.97
CA SER A 125 4.65 -10.11 -10.53
C SER A 125 3.16 -10.48 -10.54
N SER A 126 2.82 -11.77 -10.52
CA SER A 126 1.45 -12.28 -10.36
C SER A 126 0.91 -12.18 -8.92
N GLU A 127 1.79 -12.13 -7.92
CA GLU A 127 1.42 -12.02 -6.50
C GLU A 127 1.50 -10.59 -5.97
N ALA A 128 2.24 -9.71 -6.65
CA ALA A 128 2.46 -8.32 -6.28
C ALA A 128 1.16 -7.50 -6.26
N GLY A 129 0.94 -6.74 -5.19
CA GLY A 129 -0.25 -5.93 -5.03
C GLY A 129 -0.18 -4.87 -3.93
N PRO A 130 -1.34 -4.37 -3.47
CA PRO A 130 -1.41 -3.20 -2.59
C PRO A 130 -0.52 -3.33 -1.35
N GLY A 131 0.36 -2.35 -1.15
CA GLY A 131 1.32 -2.30 -0.05
C GLY A 131 2.67 -2.99 -0.32
N ASP A 132 2.80 -3.79 -1.38
CA ASP A 132 4.11 -4.24 -1.84
C ASP A 132 4.91 -3.07 -2.44
N VAL A 133 6.23 -3.16 -2.35
CA VAL A 133 7.14 -2.15 -2.89
C VAL A 133 7.62 -2.60 -4.27
N VAL A 134 7.53 -1.73 -5.27
CA VAL A 134 8.21 -1.92 -6.55
C VAL A 134 9.56 -1.20 -6.53
N ILE A 135 10.59 -1.90 -6.98
CA ILE A 135 11.99 -1.45 -6.96
C ILE A 135 12.54 -1.64 -8.38
N VAL A 136 13.17 -0.62 -8.94
CA VAL A 136 13.95 -0.76 -10.18
C VAL A 136 15.32 -0.15 -9.94
N ASN A 137 16.36 -0.95 -10.18
CA ASN A 137 17.76 -0.56 -10.07
C ASN A 137 18.45 -0.87 -11.41
N THR A 138 19.30 0.04 -11.88
CA THR A 138 20.11 -0.11 -13.10
C THR A 138 21.62 -0.22 -12.80
N GLY A 139 21.98 -0.28 -11.52
CA GLY A 139 23.34 -0.50 -11.03
C GLY A 139 23.49 0.04 -9.62
N GLY A 140 23.79 1.34 -9.52
CA GLY A 140 24.11 2.03 -8.27
C GLY A 140 22.94 2.31 -7.32
N GLY A 141 21.68 2.19 -7.75
CA GLY A 141 20.49 2.39 -6.92
C GLY A 141 20.23 3.81 -6.39
N GLU A 142 21.18 4.73 -6.50
CA GLU A 142 21.06 6.13 -6.08
C GLU A 142 20.71 7.04 -7.27
N GLY A 143 19.98 8.13 -7.00
CA GLY A 143 19.68 9.17 -7.99
C GLY A 143 19.03 8.63 -9.27
N SER A 144 19.69 8.79 -10.41
CA SER A 144 19.20 8.31 -11.71
C SER A 144 19.43 6.81 -11.96
N ALA A 145 20.10 6.10 -11.05
CA ALA A 145 20.37 4.66 -11.15
C ALA A 145 19.38 3.77 -10.39
N GLY A 146 18.41 4.35 -9.68
CA GLY A 146 17.35 3.58 -9.02
C GLY A 146 16.15 4.41 -8.58
N HIS A 147 14.99 3.76 -8.52
CA HIS A 147 13.78 4.33 -7.96
C HIS A 147 12.95 3.25 -7.26
N THR A 148 12.08 3.66 -6.35
CA THR A 148 11.18 2.77 -5.62
C THR A 148 9.86 3.47 -5.27
N ALA A 149 8.78 2.69 -5.23
CA ALA A 149 7.43 3.16 -4.99
C ALA A 149 6.56 2.08 -4.31
N ILE A 150 5.44 2.48 -3.72
CA ILE A 150 4.45 1.56 -3.12
C ILE A 150 3.36 1.29 -4.15
N LEU A 151 3.03 0.01 -4.37
CA LEU A 151 1.89 -0.38 -5.21
C LEU A 151 0.56 -0.02 -4.50
N GLU A 152 -0.34 0.65 -5.22
CA GLU A 152 -1.70 0.92 -4.73
C GLU A 152 -2.69 -0.21 -5.04
N GLU A 153 -2.40 -0.99 -6.07
CA GLU A 153 -3.30 -1.99 -6.64
C GLU A 153 -2.50 -3.24 -7.05
N ARG A 154 -3.20 -4.30 -7.48
CA ARG A 154 -2.54 -5.48 -8.04
C ARG A 154 -1.74 -5.13 -9.28
N TRP A 155 -0.53 -5.69 -9.38
CA TRP A 155 0.34 -5.45 -10.51
C TRP A 155 -0.32 -5.89 -11.83
N LYS A 156 -0.34 -4.98 -12.79
CA LYS A 156 -0.95 -5.15 -14.13
C LYS A 156 -0.10 -4.53 -15.24
N GLY A 157 1.22 -4.44 -15.01
CA GLY A 157 2.18 -3.84 -15.94
C GLY A 157 2.29 -2.32 -15.84
N ASP A 158 2.70 -1.69 -16.92
CA ASP A 158 2.98 -0.25 -17.09
C ASP A 158 1.99 0.71 -16.43
N ASN A 159 0.70 0.38 -16.46
CA ASN A 159 -0.39 1.24 -15.96
C ASN A 159 -0.80 0.93 -14.51
N THR A 160 0.00 0.16 -13.77
CA THR A 160 -0.21 -0.07 -12.33
C THR A 160 -0.03 1.24 -11.56
N LYS A 161 -1.02 1.61 -10.75
CA LYS A 161 -0.97 2.78 -9.86
C LYS A 161 0.01 2.59 -8.71
N ILE A 162 0.73 3.66 -8.40
CA ILE A 162 1.77 3.71 -7.37
C ILE A 162 1.76 5.04 -6.63
N ILE A 163 2.17 5.00 -5.36
CA ILE A 163 2.50 6.19 -4.56
C ILE A 163 4.02 6.29 -4.49
N GLN A 164 4.56 7.45 -4.86
CA GLN A 164 5.99 7.67 -5.06
C GLN A 164 6.40 9.11 -4.83
N MET A 165 7.71 9.39 -4.79
CA MET A 165 8.25 10.75 -4.97
C MET A 165 9.56 10.73 -5.77
N GLY A 166 9.76 11.73 -6.63
CA GLY A 166 10.99 11.92 -7.42
C GLY A 166 11.06 11.21 -8.78
N GLY A 167 10.20 10.24 -9.06
CA GLY A 167 10.12 9.58 -10.38
C GLY A 167 9.44 10.42 -11.47
N ILE A 168 8.79 11.53 -11.11
CA ILE A 168 8.12 12.45 -12.05
C ILE A 168 8.72 13.85 -11.92
N SER A 169 9.34 14.33 -13.01
CA SER A 169 9.87 15.70 -13.11
C SER A 169 8.79 16.74 -12.82
N GLY A 170 9.09 17.72 -11.97
CA GLY A 170 8.17 18.81 -11.61
C GLY A 170 7.11 18.45 -10.57
N SER A 171 6.99 17.19 -10.13
CA SER A 171 6.15 16.84 -8.98
C SER A 171 6.88 17.14 -7.67
N ALA A 172 6.28 17.99 -6.84
CA ALA A 172 6.77 18.24 -5.49
C ALA A 172 6.23 17.16 -4.53
N GLY A 173 7.15 16.44 -3.87
CA GLY A 173 6.81 15.51 -2.79
C GLY A 173 6.11 14.22 -3.24
N VAL A 174 5.46 13.58 -2.27
CA VAL A 174 4.71 12.33 -2.44
C VAL A 174 3.47 12.55 -3.30
N ASN A 175 3.29 11.71 -4.32
CA ASN A 175 2.21 11.80 -5.29
C ASN A 175 1.78 10.41 -5.80
N GLU A 176 0.58 10.35 -6.36
CA GLU A 176 0.05 9.18 -7.08
C GLU A 176 0.44 9.26 -8.56
N SER A 177 0.82 8.13 -9.15
CA SER A 177 1.28 8.04 -10.54
C SER A 177 1.07 6.62 -11.09
N THR A 178 1.54 6.35 -12.31
CA THR A 178 1.69 4.99 -12.84
C THR A 178 3.15 4.55 -12.83
N PHE A 179 3.38 3.24 -12.80
CA PHE A 179 4.71 2.65 -12.90
C PHE A 179 5.48 3.17 -14.11
N LYS A 180 4.92 3.09 -15.32
CA LYS A 180 5.63 3.50 -16.54
C LYS A 180 6.04 4.97 -16.51
N ALA A 181 5.19 5.85 -15.98
CA ALA A 181 5.48 7.27 -15.90
C ALA A 181 6.64 7.55 -14.94
N SER A 182 6.61 6.96 -13.73
CA SER A 182 7.60 7.27 -12.67
C SER A 182 8.93 6.55 -12.81
N PHE A 183 8.97 5.48 -13.61
CA PHE A 183 10.17 4.66 -13.82
C PHE A 183 10.78 4.82 -15.22
N LEU A 184 10.23 5.69 -16.08
CA LEU A 184 10.50 5.74 -17.52
C LEU A 184 11.99 5.72 -17.90
N SER A 185 12.84 6.46 -17.17
CA SER A 185 14.28 6.55 -17.41
C SER A 185 15.04 5.24 -17.12
N LEU A 186 14.49 4.38 -16.27
CA LEU A 186 15.10 3.13 -15.82
C LEU A 186 14.67 1.92 -16.66
N LEU A 187 13.52 1.97 -17.34
CA LEU A 187 12.94 0.81 -18.05
C LEU A 187 13.71 0.37 -19.31
N SER A 188 14.73 1.13 -19.73
CA SER A 188 15.61 0.76 -20.85
C SER A 188 16.62 -0.33 -20.50
N SER A 189 16.96 -0.49 -19.21
CA SER A 189 17.98 -1.44 -18.72
C SER A 189 17.63 -2.12 -17.40
N GLY A 190 16.74 -1.53 -16.59
CA GLY A 190 16.28 -2.07 -15.31
C GLY A 190 15.06 -2.98 -15.46
N LYS A 191 14.86 -3.83 -14.46
CA LYS A 191 13.66 -4.69 -14.33
C LYS A 191 13.00 -4.45 -12.97
N PRO A 192 11.66 -4.49 -12.88
CA PRO A 192 10.99 -4.37 -11.60
C PRO A 192 11.23 -5.62 -10.74
N VAL A 193 11.62 -5.38 -9.50
CA VAL A 193 11.61 -6.33 -8.39
C VAL A 193 10.43 -5.94 -7.50
N PHE A 194 9.60 -6.93 -7.13
CA PHE A 194 8.46 -6.71 -6.24
C PHE A 194 8.81 -7.26 -4.87
N ALA A 195 8.77 -6.39 -3.88
CA ALA A 195 9.27 -6.64 -2.54
C ALA A 195 8.12 -6.52 -1.53
N ARG A 196 7.71 -7.65 -0.96
CA ARG A 196 6.68 -7.71 0.10
C ARG A 196 7.30 -7.36 1.45
N PRO A 197 6.86 -6.29 2.13
CA PRO A 197 7.38 -5.91 3.43
C PRO A 197 7.09 -6.96 4.52
N ILE A 198 8.03 -7.16 5.44
CA ILE A 198 7.92 -8.10 6.56
C ILE A 198 7.39 -7.35 7.80
N LYS A 199 6.29 -7.82 8.41
CA LYS A 199 5.74 -7.22 9.65
C LYS A 199 6.73 -7.37 10.82
N LYS A 200 6.72 -6.42 11.77
CA LYS A 200 7.55 -6.47 12.99
C LYS A 200 7.27 -7.73 13.81
#